data_AF-A0A2W4QW12-F1
#
_entry.id   AF-A0A2W4QW12-F1
#
_cell.length_a   1.000
_cell.length_b   1.000
_cell.length_c   1.000
_cell.angle_alpha   90.00
_cell.angle_beta   90.00
_cell.angle_gamma   90.00
#
_symmetry.space_group_name_H-M   'P 1'
#
loop_
_entity.id
_entity.type
_entity.pdbx_description
1 polymer ?
#
loop_
_entity_poly.entity_id
_entity_poly.type
_entity_poly.pdbx_seq_one_letter_code
_entity_poly.pdbx_strand_id
1 'polypeptide(L)'
;MTTRSSRRRRIDALLERIADLDPREVDRLYGLEPVFEPASADPRCALGEFVEFQCPWCGEVSGTSVDLTTGDRTWIEDCQVCCRPMQITAEVDERGVLARVTAHRED
;
A
#
# COMPACT_ATOMS: atom_id res chain seq x y z
N MET A 1 -46.07 10.57 29.58
CA MET A 1 -45.35 9.29 29.36
C MET A 1 -45.48 8.79 27.90
N THR A 2 -45.18 9.62 26.89
CA THR A 2 -45.41 9.31 25.46
C THR A 2 -44.16 9.48 24.57
N THR A 3 -43.12 10.16 25.05
CA THR A 3 -41.88 10.45 24.31
C THR A 3 -41.03 9.22 24.01
N ARG A 4 -40.93 8.27 24.96
CA ARG A 4 -40.14 7.02 24.80
C ARG A 4 -40.65 6.13 23.65
N SER A 5 -41.97 6.12 23.41
CA SER A 5 -42.59 5.39 22.29
C SER A 5 -42.36 6.06 20.93
N SER A 6 -42.39 7.40 20.89
CA SER A 6 -42.12 8.15 19.64
C SER A 6 -40.66 8.04 19.20
N ARG A 7 -39.73 8.09 20.15
CA ARG A 7 -38.29 7.96 19.87
C ARG A 7 -37.96 6.55 19.39
N ARG A 8 -38.60 5.52 19.96
CA ARG A 8 -38.44 4.12 19.55
C ARG A 8 -38.91 3.92 18.11
N ARG A 9 -40.12 4.37 17.78
CA ARG A 9 -40.67 4.33 16.41
C ARG A 9 -39.79 5.05 15.38
N ARG A 10 -39.21 6.20 15.75
CA ARG A 10 -38.28 6.92 14.87
C ARG A 10 -36.98 6.17 14.64
N ILE A 11 -36.46 5.49 15.68
CA ILE A 11 -35.26 4.65 15.55
C ILE A 11 -35.56 3.43 14.68
N ASP A 12 -36.70 2.77 14.91
CA ASP A 12 -37.11 1.58 14.14
C ASP A 12 -37.23 1.91 12.64
N ALA A 13 -37.87 3.03 12.29
CA ALA A 13 -37.98 3.49 10.90
C ALA A 13 -36.64 3.89 10.26
N LEU A 14 -35.64 4.30 11.06
CA LEU A 14 -34.29 4.56 10.56
C LEU A 14 -33.53 3.25 10.34
N LEU A 15 -33.68 2.28 11.24
CA LEU A 15 -33.05 0.97 11.12
C LEU A 15 -33.56 0.18 9.92
N GLU A 16 -34.85 0.21 9.64
CA GLU A 16 -35.44 -0.37 8.42
C GLU A 16 -34.83 0.25 7.16
N ARG A 17 -34.74 1.58 7.11
CA ARG A 17 -34.13 2.30 5.97
C ARG A 17 -32.63 2.00 5.81
N ILE A 18 -31.90 1.80 6.90
CA ILE A 18 -30.47 1.44 6.86
C ILE A 18 -30.29 0.00 6.39
N ALA A 19 -31.18 -0.91 6.81
CA ALA A 19 -31.12 -2.32 6.43
C ALA A 19 -31.38 -2.56 4.93
N ASP A 20 -32.14 -1.67 4.27
CA ASP A 20 -32.40 -1.72 2.83
C ASP A 20 -31.30 -1.07 1.97
N LEU A 21 -30.30 -0.41 2.58
CA LEU A 21 -29.17 0.11 1.81
C LEU A 21 -28.28 -1.06 1.40
N ASP A 22 -28.14 -1.28 0.09
CA ASP A 22 -27.18 -2.24 -0.46
C ASP A 22 -25.76 -1.82 0.00
N PRO A 23 -25.06 -2.66 0.78
CA PRO A 23 -23.69 -2.36 1.19
C PRO A 23 -22.79 -2.01 0.00
N ARG A 24 -23.02 -2.63 -1.17
CA ARG A 24 -22.25 -2.37 -2.39
C ARG A 24 -22.48 -0.98 -2.97
N GLU A 25 -23.66 -0.38 -2.77
CA GLU A 25 -23.93 0.99 -3.19
C GLU A 25 -23.24 2.00 -2.27
N VAL A 26 -23.18 1.72 -0.97
CA VAL A 26 -22.41 2.52 -0.01
C VAL A 26 -20.93 2.48 -0.37
N ASP A 27 -20.40 1.29 -0.64
CA ASP A 27 -19.00 1.11 -1.01
C ASP A 27 -18.66 1.84 -2.32
N ARG A 28 -19.54 1.76 -3.32
CA ARG A 28 -19.38 2.48 -4.59
C ARG A 28 -19.46 4.00 -4.43
N LEU A 29 -20.40 4.50 -3.63
CA LEU A 29 -20.59 5.94 -3.41
C LEU A 29 -19.41 6.57 -2.67
N TYR A 30 -18.88 5.86 -1.67
CA TYR A 30 -17.78 6.34 -0.84
C TYR A 30 -16.40 5.88 -1.31
N GLY A 31 -16.31 5.14 -2.42
CA GLY A 31 -15.04 4.66 -2.97
C GLY A 31 -14.30 3.71 -2.03
N LEU A 32 -15.04 2.91 -1.25
CA LEU A 32 -14.49 1.95 -0.29
C LEU A 32 -14.03 0.65 -0.97
N GLU A 33 -14.27 0.50 -2.27
CA GLU A 33 -13.66 -0.53 -3.11
C GLU A 33 -12.49 0.04 -3.93
N PRO A 34 -11.35 -0.68 -3.98
CA PRO A 34 -11.09 -1.96 -3.32
C PRO A 34 -10.77 -1.78 -1.82
N VAL A 35 -11.38 -2.63 -0.98
CA VAL A 35 -11.04 -2.74 0.44
C VAL A 35 -9.59 -3.18 0.55
N PHE A 36 -8.75 -2.43 1.27
CA PHE A 36 -7.42 -2.90 1.65
C PHE A 36 -7.58 -4.06 2.64
N GLU A 37 -7.66 -5.28 2.13
CA GLU A 37 -7.58 -6.50 2.92
C GLU A 37 -6.10 -6.90 3.03
N PRO A 38 -5.45 -6.74 4.21
CA PRO A 38 -4.01 -7.02 4.37
C PRO A 38 -3.63 -8.50 4.13
N ALA A 39 -4.62 -9.38 3.94
CA ALA A 39 -4.44 -10.80 3.60
C ALA A 39 -4.96 -11.16 2.19
N SER A 40 -5.49 -10.19 1.43
CA SER A 40 -5.74 -10.41 0.00
C SER A 40 -4.37 -10.52 -0.67
N ALA A 41 -4.05 -11.69 -1.22
CA ALA A 41 -2.81 -11.94 -1.94
C ALA A 41 -2.81 -11.27 -3.32
N ASP A 42 -3.40 -10.08 -3.45
CA ASP A 42 -3.35 -9.32 -4.68
C ASP A 42 -2.01 -8.56 -4.72
N PRO A 43 -1.05 -8.98 -5.56
CA PRO A 43 0.22 -8.28 -5.69
C PRO A 43 0.05 -6.82 -6.16
N ARG A 44 -1.12 -6.45 -6.71
CA ARG A 44 -1.46 -5.06 -7.09
C ARG A 44 -1.75 -4.14 -5.90
N CYS A 45 -1.88 -4.69 -4.69
CA CYS A 45 -2.15 -3.94 -3.46
C CYS A 45 -0.91 -3.79 -2.55
N ALA A 46 0.28 -4.20 -3.01
CA ALA A 46 1.52 -4.04 -2.25
C ALA A 46 1.94 -2.56 -2.19
N LEU A 47 2.03 -2.00 -0.99
CA LEU A 47 2.54 -0.63 -0.78
C LEU A 47 4.08 -0.56 -0.91
N GLY A 48 4.74 -1.67 -0.62
CA GLY A 48 6.19 -1.78 -0.71
C GLY A 48 6.68 -3.21 -0.60
N GLU A 49 7.91 -3.43 -1.03
CA GLU A 49 8.59 -4.71 -1.03
C GLU A 49 10.00 -4.57 -0.46
N PHE A 50 10.42 -5.53 0.37
CA PHE A 50 11.79 -5.58 0.87
C PHE A 50 12.66 -6.38 -0.12
N VAL A 51 13.77 -5.78 -0.55
CA VAL A 51 14.69 -6.39 -1.51
C VAL A 51 16.10 -6.45 -0.97
N GLU A 52 16.85 -7.44 -1.44
CA GLU A 52 18.27 -7.60 -1.16
C GLU A 52 19.08 -7.42 -2.45
N PHE A 53 20.22 -6.74 -2.35
CA PHE A 53 21.13 -6.51 -3.45
C PHE A 53 22.58 -6.50 -2.96
N GLN A 54 23.51 -6.75 -3.86
CA GLN A 54 24.93 -6.75 -3.53
C GLN A 54 25.52 -5.34 -3.69
N CYS A 55 26.25 -4.87 -2.68
CA CYS A 55 26.97 -3.60 -2.72
C CYS A 55 28.02 -3.65 -3.85
N PRO A 56 27.99 -2.73 -4.84
CA PRO A 56 28.93 -2.72 -5.93
C PRO A 56 30.35 -2.28 -5.49
N TRP A 57 30.52 -1.81 -4.26
CA TRP A 57 31.82 -1.42 -3.71
C TRP A 57 32.53 -2.55 -2.96
N CYS A 58 31.95 -3.04 -1.86
CA CYS A 58 32.58 -4.05 -1.01
C CYS A 58 32.06 -5.48 -1.24
N GLY A 59 30.98 -5.66 -2.00
CA GLY A 59 30.38 -6.96 -2.27
C GLY A 59 29.47 -7.50 -1.17
N GLU A 60 29.23 -6.74 -0.10
CA GLU A 60 28.31 -7.14 0.98
C GLU A 60 26.85 -7.13 0.51
N VAL A 61 26.01 -8.02 1.04
CA VAL A 61 24.57 -8.00 0.78
C VAL A 61 23.93 -6.94 1.66
N SER A 62 23.24 -5.98 1.03
CA SER A 62 22.43 -4.96 1.70
C SER A 62 20.96 -5.17 1.36
N GLY A 63 20.05 -4.68 2.19
CA GLY A 63 18.61 -4.76 1.94
C GLY A 63 17.91 -3.44 2.23
N THR A 64 16.91 -3.11 1.42
CA THR A 64 16.13 -1.86 1.52
C THR A 64 14.66 -2.11 1.23
N SER A 65 13.79 -1.23 1.72
CA SER A 65 12.36 -1.27 1.42
C SER A 65 12.07 -0.36 0.23
N VAL A 66 11.53 -0.94 -0.84
CA VAL A 66 11.08 -0.19 -2.04
C VAL A 66 9.61 0.18 -1.86
N ASP A 67 9.31 1.46 -2.06
CA ASP A 67 7.94 1.99 -2.09
C ASP A 67 7.41 1.93 -3.53
N LEU A 68 6.38 1.11 -3.74
CA LEU A 68 5.80 0.83 -5.06
C LEU A 68 4.72 1.84 -5.46
N THR A 69 4.31 2.73 -4.55
CA THR A 69 3.24 3.71 -4.80
C THR A 69 3.65 4.82 -5.75
N THR A 70 4.95 5.01 -5.94
CA THR A 70 5.52 6.13 -6.72
C THR A 70 6.03 5.67 -8.11
N GLY A 71 5.87 4.39 -8.47
CA GLY A 71 6.40 3.83 -9.72
C GLY A 71 7.93 3.77 -9.75
N ASP A 72 8.51 3.91 -10.94
CA ASP A 72 9.96 3.89 -11.15
C ASP A 72 10.67 4.97 -10.34
N ARG A 73 11.75 4.59 -9.67
CA ARG A 73 12.49 5.47 -8.77
C ARG A 73 13.99 5.22 -8.78
N THR A 74 14.74 6.30 -8.62
CA THR A 74 16.19 6.27 -8.40
C THR A 74 16.53 7.13 -7.18
N TRP A 75 17.39 6.62 -6.30
CA TRP A 75 17.86 7.35 -5.12
C TRP A 75 19.29 6.93 -4.74
N ILE A 76 19.93 7.71 -3.87
CA ILE A 76 21.24 7.39 -3.32
C ILE A 76 21.08 6.82 -1.91
N GLU A 77 21.77 5.72 -1.64
CA GLU A 77 21.87 5.09 -0.32
C GLU A 77 23.32 4.70 -0.04
N ASP A 78 23.79 4.91 1.18
CA ASP A 78 25.13 4.51 1.60
C ASP A 78 25.15 3.03 2.02
N CYS A 79 26.21 2.32 1.65
CA CYS A 79 26.40 0.94 2.14
C CYS A 79 26.59 0.93 3.66
N GLN A 80 25.81 0.13 4.37
CA GLN A 80 25.88 -0.02 5.84
C GLN A 80 27.21 -0.60 6.35
N VAL A 81 28.06 -1.13 5.46
CA VAL A 81 29.37 -1.71 5.80
C VAL A 81 30.53 -0.84 5.37
N CYS A 82 30.60 -0.43 4.09
CA CYS A 82 31.74 0.36 3.59
C CYS A 82 31.47 1.86 3.50
N CYS A 83 30.27 2.33 3.87
CA CYS A 83 29.85 3.74 3.87
C CYS A 83 30.13 4.48 2.55
N ARG A 84 30.05 3.77 1.42
CA ARG A 84 30.17 4.37 0.09
C ARG A 84 28.79 4.54 -0.54
N PRO A 85 28.53 5.68 -1.19
CA PRO A 85 27.25 5.94 -1.81
C PRO A 85 27.03 5.03 -3.02
N MET A 86 25.78 4.60 -3.18
CA MET A 86 25.33 3.77 -4.28
C MET A 86 24.03 4.35 -4.82
N GLN A 87 23.91 4.41 -6.14
CA GLN A 87 22.66 4.74 -6.78
C GLN A 87 21.81 3.47 -6.91
N ILE A 88 20.66 3.45 -6.26
CA ILE A 88 19.66 2.39 -6.35
C ILE A 88 18.61 2.80 -7.36
N THR A 89 18.26 1.91 -8.29
CA THR A 89 17.18 2.09 -9.26
C THR A 89 16.18 0.96 -9.10
N ALA A 90 14.92 1.30 -8.86
CA ALA A 90 13.79 0.38 -8.81
C ALA A 90 12.85 0.66 -9.98
N GLU A 91 12.50 -0.40 -10.70
CA GLU A 91 11.57 -0.38 -11.83
C GLU A 91 10.29 -1.12 -11.44
N VAL A 92 9.14 -0.50 -11.68
CA VAL A 92 7.82 -0.99 -11.32
C VAL A 92 6.98 -1.13 -12.59
N ASP A 93 6.28 -2.26 -12.72
CA ASP A 93 5.43 -2.50 -13.89
C ASP A 93 4.11 -1.70 -13.85
N GLU A 94 3.35 -1.76 -14.95
CA GLU A 94 2.04 -1.07 -15.07
C GLU A 94 1.00 -1.54 -14.04
N ARG A 95 1.25 -2.64 -13.34
CA ARG A 95 0.35 -3.23 -12.33
C ARG A 95 0.81 -2.88 -10.91
N GLY A 96 1.85 -2.08 -10.74
CA GLY A 96 2.41 -1.70 -9.44
C GLY A 96 3.30 -2.76 -8.81
N VAL A 97 3.78 -3.74 -9.58
CA VAL A 97 4.65 -4.82 -9.10
C VAL A 97 6.10 -4.49 -9.38
N LEU A 98 6.99 -4.78 -8.43
CA LEU A 98 8.42 -4.58 -8.58
C LEU A 98 8.97 -5.50 -9.69
N ALA A 99 9.49 -4.90 -10.76
CA ALA A 99 10.06 -5.63 -11.88
C ALA A 99 11.55 -5.89 -11.68
N ARG A 100 12.29 -4.89 -11.18
CA ARG A 100 13.74 -4.97 -11.04
C ARG A 100 14.28 -3.94 -10.04
N VAL A 101 15.34 -4.33 -9.32
CA VAL A 101 16.15 -3.41 -8.52
C VAL A 101 17.62 -3.60 -8.89
N THR A 102 18.32 -2.50 -9.15
CA THR A 102 19.77 -2.49 -9.38
C THR A 102 20.46 -1.48 -8.49
N ALA A 103 21.70 -1.81 -8.10
CA ALA A 103 22.59 -0.93 -7.36
C ALA A 103 23.84 -0.66 -8.20
N HIS A 104 24.15 0.61 -8.42
CA HIS A 104 25.31 1.06 -9.16
C HIS A 104 26.20 1.93 -8.26
N ARG A 105 27.50 1.97 -8.57
CA ARG A 105 28.41 2.92 -7.93
C ARG A 105 27.95 4.32 -8.35
N GLU A 106 27.79 5.21 -7.38
CA GLU A 106 27.75 6.63 -7.70
C GLU A 106 29.19 7.07 -8.04
N ASP A 107 29.35 7.80 -9.15
CA ASP A 107 30.64 8.33 -9.61
C ASP A 107 31.08 9.56 -8.80
#